data_AF-A0A077R701-F1
#
_entry.id   AF-A0A077R701-F1
#
_cell.length_a   1.000
_cell.length_b   1.000
_cell.length_c   1.000
_cell.angle_alpha   90.00
_cell.angle_beta   90.00
_cell.angle_gamma   90.00
#
_symmetry.space_group_name_H-M   'P 1'
#
loop_
_entity.id
_entity.type
_entity.pdbx_description
1 polymer ?
#
loop_
_entity_poly.entity_id
_entity_poly.type
_entity_poly.pdbx_seq_one_letter_code
_entity_poly.pdbx_strand_id
1 'polypeptide(L)'
;MLQRNANHEHNMSGASSNLTDRMNSPAHESTRQFVAQSGAAIFTLDGERGSAKSQLCAQMSDGRMNCTEIALEAKSLFSTMQSLNFFCTLPQDPSKTHINCQRIPSA
;
A
#
# COMPACT_ATOMS: atom_id res chain seq x y z
N MET A 1 36.22 10.68 26.02
CA MET A 1 35.20 9.89 25.30
C MET A 1 33.89 10.00 26.08
N LEU A 2 32.87 10.66 25.52
CA LEU A 2 31.52 10.13 25.29
C LEU A 2 30.64 11.28 24.77
N GLN A 3 30.27 11.17 23.48
CA GLN A 3 29.21 11.93 22.82
C GLN A 3 27.84 11.56 23.42
N ARG A 4 26.87 12.50 23.40
CA ARG A 4 25.47 12.22 23.03
C ARG A 4 24.72 13.55 22.78
N ASN A 5 24.48 13.83 21.50
CA ASN A 5 23.58 14.89 21.04
C ASN A 5 22.12 14.48 21.30
N ALA A 6 21.32 15.40 21.84
CA ALA A 6 19.89 15.22 22.05
C ALA A 6 19.09 15.81 20.89
N ASN A 7 18.03 15.09 20.54
CA ASN A 7 17.15 15.23 19.38
C ASN A 7 16.39 16.57 19.35
N HIS A 8 16.18 17.11 18.15
CA HIS A 8 15.15 18.13 17.89
C HIS A 8 14.04 17.48 17.07
N GLU A 9 13.00 17.00 17.73
CA GLU A 9 11.78 16.48 17.10
C GLU A 9 10.88 17.67 16.74
N HIS A 10 10.60 17.84 15.45
CA HIS A 10 9.66 18.85 14.97
C HIS A 10 8.22 18.43 15.29
N ASN A 11 7.67 19.04 16.33
CA ASN A 11 6.24 19.15 16.60
C ASN A 11 5.58 20.10 15.59
N MET A 12 4.63 19.62 14.78
CA MET A 12 3.54 20.46 14.28
C MET A 12 2.26 19.64 14.17
N SER A 13 1.40 19.87 15.16
CA SER A 13 0.02 19.44 15.24
C SER A 13 -0.85 20.22 14.26
N GLY A 14 -1.56 19.49 13.41
CA GLY A 14 -2.71 19.98 12.66
C GLY A 14 -3.74 18.86 12.62
N ALA A 15 -4.56 18.73 13.68
CA ALA A 15 -5.70 17.84 13.71
C ALA A 15 -6.84 18.50 12.90
N SER A 16 -6.99 18.07 11.65
CA SER A 16 -8.21 18.31 10.88
C SER A 16 -8.81 16.95 10.61
N SER A 17 -9.79 16.58 11.43
CA SER A 17 -10.68 15.45 11.21
C SER A 17 -11.56 15.78 10.01
N ASN A 18 -11.24 15.24 8.84
CA ASN A 18 -12.13 15.21 7.69
C ASN A 18 -11.83 13.96 6.87
N LEU A 19 -12.48 12.84 7.23
CA LEU A 19 -12.89 11.66 6.44
C LEU A 19 -11.97 11.03 5.37
N THR A 20 -10.74 11.49 5.19
CA THR A 20 -9.75 10.95 4.25
C THR A 20 -8.53 10.50 5.02
N ASP A 21 -8.15 9.22 4.87
CA ASP A 21 -6.91 8.68 5.43
C ASP A 21 -5.73 9.55 4.98
N ARG A 22 -4.88 9.96 5.92
CA ARG A 22 -3.66 10.70 5.59
C ARG A 22 -2.64 9.72 5.01
N MET A 23 -2.48 9.73 3.69
CA MET A 23 -1.65 8.78 2.93
C MET A 23 -0.13 9.07 2.99
N ASN A 24 0.33 9.79 4.03
CA ASN A 24 1.70 10.22 4.22
C ASN A 24 2.44 9.44 5.32
N SER A 25 1.87 8.33 5.81
CA SER A 25 2.55 7.46 6.78
C SER A 25 3.73 6.70 6.14
N PRO A 26 4.70 6.20 6.95
CA PRO A 26 5.77 5.34 6.45
C PRO A 26 5.26 4.10 5.71
N ALA A 27 4.14 3.52 6.13
CA ALA A 27 3.58 2.32 5.48
C ALA A 27 3.03 2.61 4.07
N HIS A 28 2.47 3.81 3.86
CA HIS A 28 2.10 4.28 2.52
C HIS A 28 3.34 4.47 1.64
N GLU A 29 4.44 5.00 2.21
CA GLU A 29 5.70 5.14 1.48
C GLU A 29 6.30 3.78 1.12
N SER A 30 6.31 2.82 2.04
CA SER A 30 6.78 1.45 1.76
C SER A 30 5.96 0.79 0.64
N THR A 31 4.66 1.07 0.57
CA THR A 31 3.81 0.60 -0.53
C THR A 31 4.23 1.23 -1.86
N ARG A 32 4.40 2.56 -1.90
CA ARG A 32 4.86 3.28 -3.11
C ARG A 32 6.20 2.75 -3.60
N GLN A 33 7.14 2.56 -2.68
CA GLN A 33 8.45 2.03 -2.98
C GLN A 33 8.38 0.61 -3.53
N PHE A 34 7.60 -0.28 -2.92
CA PHE A 34 7.42 -1.65 -3.41
C PHE A 34 6.80 -1.67 -4.82
N VAL A 35 5.74 -0.89 -5.05
CA VAL A 35 5.09 -0.78 -6.37
C VAL A 35 6.08 -0.29 -7.43
N ALA A 36 6.84 0.78 -7.13
CA ALA A 36 7.83 1.33 -8.05
C ALA A 36 8.98 0.35 -8.35
N GLN A 37 9.52 -0.30 -7.32
CA GLN A 37 10.63 -1.25 -7.46
C GLN A 37 10.24 -2.52 -8.20
N SER A 38 9.01 -3.01 -8.01
CA SER A 38 8.55 -4.23 -8.68
C SER A 38 8.44 -4.06 -10.20
N GLY A 39 8.17 -2.85 -10.69
CA GLY A 39 7.85 -2.59 -12.10
C GLY A 39 6.59 -3.31 -12.60
N ALA A 40 5.84 -3.98 -11.72
CA ALA A 40 4.70 -4.80 -12.11
C ALA A 40 3.51 -3.92 -12.56
N ALA A 41 2.74 -4.45 -13.51
CA ALA A 41 1.48 -3.85 -13.93
C ALA A 41 0.27 -4.43 -13.18
N ILE A 42 0.43 -5.61 -12.56
CA ILE A 42 -0.65 -6.35 -11.90
C ILE A 42 -0.22 -6.65 -10.46
N PHE A 43 -1.13 -6.38 -9.52
CA PHE A 43 -0.98 -6.68 -8.11
C PHE A 43 -2.23 -7.36 -7.56
N THR A 44 -2.06 -8.13 -6.50
CA THR A 44 -3.16 -8.62 -5.65
C THR A 44 -3.01 -8.09 -4.24
N LEU A 45 -4.13 -7.70 -3.64
CA LEU A 45 -4.22 -7.21 -2.27
C LEU A 45 -5.12 -8.15 -1.48
N ASP A 46 -4.65 -8.62 -0.33
CA ASP A 46 -5.47 -9.38 0.61
C ASP A 46 -5.22 -8.86 2.04
N GLY A 47 -6.25 -8.84 2.88
CA GLY A 47 -6.13 -8.33 4.23
C GLY A 47 -7.36 -8.69 5.07
N GLU A 48 -7.10 -9.24 6.24
CA GLU A 48 -8.16 -9.60 7.19
C GLU A 48 -8.86 -8.34 7.71
N ARG A 49 -10.20 -8.39 7.80
CA ARG A 49 -11.00 -7.28 8.31
C ARG A 49 -10.59 -6.95 9.74
N GLY A 50 -10.25 -5.69 9.99
CA GLY A 50 -9.81 -5.22 11.31
C GLY A 50 -8.33 -5.48 11.61
N SER A 51 -7.59 -6.12 10.70
CA SER A 51 -6.13 -6.20 10.79
C SER A 51 -5.49 -4.87 10.40
N ALA A 52 -4.47 -4.46 11.16
CA ALA A 52 -3.62 -3.31 10.82
C ALA A 52 -2.60 -3.62 9.71
N LYS A 53 -2.64 -4.82 9.14
CA LYS A 53 -1.72 -5.30 8.11
C LYS A 53 -2.44 -6.02 6.99
N SER A 54 -1.88 -5.91 5.79
CA SER A 54 -2.38 -6.54 4.56
C SER A 54 -1.21 -7.07 3.74
N GLN A 55 -1.46 -8.07 2.90
CA GLN A 55 -0.52 -8.59 1.94
C GLN A 55 -0.70 -7.89 0.59
N LEU A 56 0.41 -7.45 -0.01
CA LEU A 56 0.45 -6.95 -1.38
C LEU A 56 1.38 -7.84 -2.20
N CYS A 57 0.90 -8.40 -3.29
CA CYS A 57 1.70 -9.24 -4.18
C CYS A 57 1.79 -8.62 -5.58
N ALA A 58 3.00 -8.53 -6.11
CA ALA A 58 3.28 -8.12 -7.48
C ALA A 58 3.37 -9.35 -8.39
N GLN A 59 2.70 -9.32 -9.54
CA GLN A 59 2.85 -10.36 -10.56
C GLN A 59 4.09 -10.07 -11.41
N MET A 60 5.05 -10.99 -11.38
CA MET A 60 6.28 -10.95 -12.18
C MET A 60 6.01 -11.39 -13.62
N SER A 61 6.95 -11.09 -14.53
CA SER A 61 6.84 -11.46 -15.96
C SER A 61 6.79 -12.96 -16.21
N ASP A 62 7.33 -13.78 -15.30
CA ASP A 62 7.28 -15.24 -15.34
C ASP A 62 6.01 -15.84 -14.72
N GLY A 63 5.07 -14.98 -14.28
CA GLY A 63 3.82 -15.39 -13.65
C GLY A 63 3.92 -15.69 -12.16
N ARG A 64 5.11 -15.60 -11.54
CA ARG A 64 5.25 -15.73 -10.08
C ARG A 64 4.73 -14.49 -9.37
N MET A 65 4.27 -14.69 -8.14
CA MET A 65 3.86 -13.61 -7.24
C MET A 65 5.00 -13.30 -6.27
N ASN A 66 5.41 -12.05 -6.19
CA ASN A 66 6.30 -11.55 -5.14
C ASN A 66 5.46 -10.79 -4.11
N CYS A 67 5.34 -11.33 -2.89
CA CYS A 67 4.46 -10.81 -1.86
C CYS A 67 5.23 -10.14 -0.73
N THR A 68 4.68 -9.03 -0.21
CA THR A 68 5.16 -8.38 1.00
C THR A 68 4.00 -8.08 1.94
N GLU A 69 4.27 -8.10 3.24
CA GLU A 69 3.35 -7.62 4.27
C GLU A 69 3.50 -6.10 4.41
N ILE A 70 2.40 -5.38 4.33
CA ILE A 70 2.32 -3.93 4.50
C ILE A 70 1.56 -3.64 5.78
N ALA A 71 2.10 -2.75 6.61
CA ALA A 71 1.46 -2.26 7.84
C ALA A 71 0.34 -1.24 7.53
N LEU A 72 -0.62 -1.64 6.70
CA LEU A 72 -1.85 -0.91 6.39
C LEU A 72 -3.04 -1.88 6.45
N GLU A 73 -4.18 -1.40 6.95
CA GLU A 73 -5.47 -2.07 6.72
C GLU A 73 -5.76 -2.12 5.21
N ALA A 74 -6.48 -3.15 4.77
CA ALA A 74 -6.83 -3.40 3.37
C ALA A 74 -7.43 -2.18 2.67
N LYS A 75 -8.28 -1.41 3.37
CA LYS A 75 -8.90 -0.18 2.85
C LYS A 75 -7.88 0.92 2.55
N SER A 76 -6.93 1.15 3.45
CA SER A 76 -5.90 2.19 3.27
C SER A 76 -4.88 1.76 2.21
N LEU A 77 -4.55 0.47 2.14
CA LEU A 77 -3.72 -0.08 1.06
C LEU A 77 -4.40 0.04 -0.31
N PHE A 78 -5.70 -0.29 -0.40
CA PHE A 78 -6.51 -0.11 -1.61
C PHE A 78 -6.51 1.35 -2.08
N SER A 79 -6.74 2.30 -1.17
CA SER A 79 -6.71 3.73 -1.47
C SER A 79 -5.33 4.19 -1.98
N THR A 80 -4.27 3.58 -1.43
CA THR A 80 -2.88 3.81 -1.88
C THR A 80 -2.66 3.36 -3.32
N MET A 81 -3.06 2.13 -3.64
CA MET A 81 -2.94 1.61 -5.00
C MET A 81 -3.72 2.48 -6.00
N GLN A 82 -4.94 2.91 -5.66
CA GLN A 82 -5.72 3.79 -6.53
C GLN A 82 -5.03 5.14 -6.78
N SER A 83 -4.40 5.74 -5.77
CA SER A 83 -3.62 6.98 -5.93
C SER A 83 -2.41 6.83 -6.86
N LEU A 84 -1.95 5.60 -7.10
CA LEU A 84 -0.84 5.26 -7.98
C LEU A 84 -1.30 4.92 -9.41
N ASN A 85 -2.53 5.30 -9.77
CA ASN A 85 -3.17 4.98 -11.06
C ASN A 85 -3.35 3.48 -11.29
N PHE A 86 -3.79 2.75 -10.26
CA PHE A 86 -4.28 1.38 -10.41
C PHE A 86 -5.79 1.31 -10.28
N PHE A 87 -6.43 0.58 -11.19
CA PHE A 87 -7.81 0.16 -11.06
C PHE A 87 -7.86 -1.14 -10.26
N CYS A 88 -8.54 -1.12 -9.12
CA CYS A 88 -8.63 -2.24 -8.20
C CYS A 88 -10.07 -2.77 -8.12
N THR A 89 -10.27 -4.08 -8.30
CA THR A 89 -11.57 -4.75 -8.30
C THR A 89 -11.50 -6.12 -7.64
N LEU A 90 -12.62 -6.58 -7.08
CA LEU A 90 -12.76 -7.98 -6.74
C LEU A 90 -12.76 -8.84 -8.03
N PRO A 91 -12.19 -10.06 -7.97
CA PRO A 91 -12.32 -11.06 -9.01
C PRO A 91 -13.78 -11.39 -9.31
N GLN A 92 -14.06 -11.76 -10.56
CA GLN A 92 -15.37 -12.27 -10.96
C GLN A 92 -15.66 -13.66 -10.37
N ASP A 93 -14.60 -14.41 -10.08
CA ASP A 93 -14.68 -15.71 -9.41
C ASP A 93 -15.01 -15.50 -7.92
N PRO A 94 -16.21 -15.89 -7.46
CA PRO A 94 -16.66 -15.65 -6.09
C PRO A 94 -15.90 -16.49 -5.06
N SER A 95 -15.09 -17.46 -5.48
CA SER A 95 -14.22 -18.22 -4.58
C SER A 95 -12.94 -17.46 -4.19
N LYS A 96 -12.64 -16.35 -4.86
CA LYS A 96 -11.44 -15.53 -4.61
C LYS A 96 -11.80 -14.27 -3.83
N THR A 97 -11.05 -14.03 -2.76
CA THR A 97 -11.28 -12.91 -1.83
C THR A 97 -10.26 -11.79 -1.94
N HIS A 98 -9.15 -12.00 -2.64
CA HIS A 98 -8.16 -10.94 -2.90
C HIS A 98 -8.73 -9.91 -3.88
N ILE A 99 -8.23 -8.68 -3.82
CA ILE A 99 -8.52 -7.61 -4.76
C ILE A 99 -7.44 -7.58 -5.84
N ASN A 100 -7.83 -7.54 -7.11
CA ASN A 100 -6.92 -7.38 -8.24
C ASN A 100 -6.75 -5.91 -8.58
N CYS A 101 -5.50 -5.43 -8.60
CA CYS A 101 -5.14 -4.07 -8.98
C CYS A 101 -4.33 -4.08 -10.28
N GLN A 102 -4.79 -3.37 -11.31
CA GLN A 102 -4.13 -3.27 -12.61
C GLN A 102 -3.81 -1.81 -12.94
N ARG A 103 -2.59 -1.56 -13.45
CA ARG A 103 -2.17 -0.22 -13.85
C ARG A 103 -3.09 0.30 -14.96
N ILE A 104 -3.62 1.50 -14.76
CA ILE A 104 -4.43 2.19 -15.77
C ILE A 104 -3.49 2.64 -16.89
N PRO A 105 -3.77 2.27 -18.16
CA PRO A 105 -3.01 2.77 -19.30
C PRO A 105 -3.05 4.31 -19.34
N SER A 106 -1.89 4.96 -19.40
CA SER A 106 -1.81 6.37 -19.76
C SER A 106 -2.03 6.50 -21.26
N ALA A 107 -3.00 7.32 -21.67
CA ALA A 107 -3.30 7.64 -23.07
C ALA A 107 -2.11 8.29 -23.79
#